data_AF-A0AAW1P9M2-F1
#
_entry.id   AF-A0AAW1P9M2-F1
#
_cell.length_a   1.000
_cell.length_b   1.000
_cell.length_c   1.000
_cell.angle_alpha   90.00
_cell.angle_beta   90.00
_cell.angle_gamma   90.00
#
_symmetry.space_group_name_H-M   'P 1'
#
loop_
_entity.id
_entity.type
_entity.pdbx_description
1 polymer ?
#
loop_
_entity_poly.entity_id
_entity_poly.type
_entity_poly.pdbx_seq_one_letter_code
_entity_poly.pdbx_strand_id
1 'polypeptide(L)'
;MDAMQDLELPIRLAQHRCGSKIKAKELVTALLRHYPIGSVVSPRDTPVVMALLQLHPRATEKIGVGVDHFSVQSYYDGSEKSKHFYLHRLDGSHTDFSYRKCLRLGWQSDSTNTGRTGLDGQRRITRGLGAAGR
;
A
#
# COMPACT_ATOMS: atom_id res chain seq x y z
N MET A 1 22.24 -1.69 33.12
CA MET A 1 21.27 -2.74 33.44
C MET A 1 19.91 -2.07 33.38
N ASP A 2 19.12 -2.13 32.32
CA ASP A 2 19.16 -2.96 31.14
C ASP A 2 18.47 -2.18 30.03
N ALA A 3 18.97 -2.31 28.81
CA ALA A 3 18.54 -1.55 27.65
C ALA A 3 17.11 -1.95 27.25
N MET A 4 16.11 -1.23 27.75
CA MET A 4 14.79 -1.23 27.12
C MET A 4 14.80 -0.22 25.97
N GLN A 5 15.61 -0.52 24.95
CA GLN A 5 15.47 0.14 23.66
C GLN A 5 14.15 -0.37 23.09
N ASP A 6 13.13 0.48 23.14
CA ASP A 6 11.96 0.41 22.28
C ASP A 6 12.36 -0.19 20.93
N LEU A 7 11.77 -1.35 20.64
CA LEU A 7 12.03 -2.15 19.45
C LEU A 7 11.39 -1.47 18.23
N GLU A 8 11.63 -0.17 18.02
CA GLU A 8 11.33 0.51 16.77
C GLU A 8 12.35 0.05 15.72
N LEU A 9 12.04 -1.07 15.07
CA LEU A 9 12.85 -1.57 13.96
C LEU A 9 13.05 -0.43 12.95
N PRO A 10 14.31 -0.07 12.62
CA PRO A 10 14.58 1.04 11.72
C PRO A 10 13.97 0.75 10.35
N ILE A 11 13.35 1.75 9.73
CA ILE A 11 12.77 1.63 8.40
C ILE A 11 13.91 1.36 7.42
N ARG A 12 13.86 0.23 6.70
CA ARG A 12 14.88 -0.13 5.71
C ARG A 12 14.29 0.04 4.31
N LEU A 13 14.88 0.93 3.53
CA LEU A 13 14.57 1.13 2.11
C LEU A 13 15.78 0.67 1.28
N ALA A 14 15.79 -0.61 0.89
CA ALA A 14 16.95 -1.28 0.29
C ALA A 14 18.23 -1.10 1.15
N GLN A 15 19.30 -0.54 0.56
CA GLN A 15 20.54 -0.26 1.29
C GLN A 15 20.42 0.87 2.34
N HIS A 16 19.34 1.64 2.35
CA HIS A 16 19.20 2.80 3.24
C HIS A 16 18.51 2.40 4.56
N ARG A 17 19.26 2.50 5.66
CA ARG A 17 18.73 2.36 7.03
C ARG A 17 18.28 3.72 7.54
N CYS A 18 16.98 3.96 7.53
CA CYS A 18 16.38 5.18 8.04
C CYS A 18 16.03 4.99 9.53
N GLY A 19 16.71 5.73 10.40
CA GLY A 19 16.41 5.72 11.84
C GLY A 19 15.09 6.40 12.21
N SER A 20 14.39 7.03 11.27
CA SER A 20 13.10 7.68 11.51
C SER A 20 12.24 7.77 10.24
N LYS A 21 10.92 7.92 10.43
CA LYS A 21 9.96 8.19 9.35
C LYS A 21 10.28 9.47 8.58
N ILE A 22 10.83 10.47 9.27
CA ILE A 22 11.21 11.76 8.66
C ILE A 22 12.34 11.54 7.64
N LYS A 23 13.42 10.84 8.02
CA LYS A 23 14.52 10.53 7.08
C LYS A 23 14.07 9.68 5.91
N ALA A 24 13.19 8.70 6.15
CA ALA A 24 12.61 7.90 5.06
C ALA A 24 11.79 8.78 4.10
N LYS A 25 10.97 9.70 4.63
CA LYS A 25 10.19 10.65 3.84
C LYS A 25 11.07 11.57 3.00
N GLU A 26 12.15 12.10 3.58
CA GLU A 26 13.11 12.97 2.87
C GLU A 26 13.77 12.23 1.72
N LEU A 27 14.27 11.02 1.95
CA LEU A 27 14.88 10.16 0.93
C LEU A 27 13.91 9.92 -0.23
N VAL A 28 12.68 9.48 0.09
CA VAL A 28 11.67 9.17 -0.94
C VAL A 28 11.24 10.43 -1.69
N THR A 29 11.12 11.56 -1.01
CA THR A 29 10.76 12.85 -1.64
C THR A 29 11.88 13.34 -2.56
N ALA A 30 13.13 13.23 -2.13
CA ALA A 30 14.30 13.55 -2.96
C ALA A 30 14.35 12.66 -4.21
N LEU A 31 14.11 11.35 -4.05
CA LEU A 31 14.02 10.41 -5.15
C LEU A 31 12.94 10.82 -6.15
N LEU A 32 11.72 11.08 -5.68
CA LEU A 32 10.59 11.45 -6.53
C LEU A 32 10.80 12.79 -7.26
N ARG A 33 11.56 13.72 -6.66
CA ARG A 33 11.95 14.98 -7.29
C ARG A 33 12.97 14.78 -8.40
N HIS A 34 13.92 13.85 -8.21
CA HIS A 34 15.00 13.56 -9.16
C HIS A 34 14.47 13.09 -10.52
N TYR A 35 13.40 12.30 -10.53
CA TYR A 35 12.85 11.73 -11.76
C TYR A 35 11.86 12.69 -12.47
N PRO A 36 12.01 12.91 -13.80
CA PRO A 36 11.00 13.57 -14.62
C PRO A 36 9.65 12.82 -14.63
N ILE A 37 8.56 13.52 -14.93
CA ILE A 37 7.25 12.88 -15.14
C ILE A 37 7.33 12.03 -16.42
N GLY A 38 6.73 10.84 -16.39
CA GLY A 38 6.78 9.85 -17.46
C GLY A 38 8.06 9.01 -17.49
N SER A 39 9.06 9.30 -16.65
CA SER A 39 10.31 8.55 -16.64
C SER A 39 10.22 7.26 -15.84
N VAL A 40 10.94 6.24 -16.31
CA VAL A 40 11.11 4.96 -15.62
C VAL A 40 12.16 5.11 -14.52
N VAL A 41 11.90 4.51 -13.35
CA VAL A 41 12.85 4.47 -12.24
C VAL A 41 14.03 3.60 -12.64
N SER A 42 15.25 4.10 -12.42
CA SER A 42 16.45 3.35 -12.81
C SER A 42 16.61 2.06 -11.98
N PRO A 43 17.28 1.02 -12.52
CA PRO A 43 17.55 -0.21 -11.78
C PRO A 43 18.28 -0.01 -10.45
N ARG A 44 19.05 1.08 -10.31
CA ARG A 44 19.74 1.45 -9.07
C ARG A 44 18.78 1.82 -7.94
N ASP A 45 17.67 2.47 -8.28
CA ASP A 45 16.70 2.99 -7.32
C ASP A 45 15.46 2.10 -7.18
N THR A 46 15.22 1.20 -8.14
CA THR A 46 14.16 0.19 -8.09
C THR A 46 14.08 -0.55 -6.76
N PRO A 47 15.19 -1.03 -6.13
CA PRO A 47 15.14 -1.68 -4.83
C PRO A 47 14.56 -0.78 -3.73
N VAL A 48 14.86 0.53 -3.76
CA VAL A 48 14.36 1.50 -2.78
C VAL A 48 12.84 1.66 -2.93
N VAL A 49 12.36 1.78 -4.16
CA VAL A 49 10.93 1.91 -4.49
C VAL A 49 10.16 0.63 -4.18
N MET A 50 10.76 -0.54 -4.43
CA MET A 50 10.18 -1.84 -4.08
C MET A 50 10.06 -2.02 -2.56
N ALA A 51 11.13 -1.71 -1.81
CA ALA A 51 11.10 -1.77 -0.34
C ALA A 51 10.04 -0.80 0.23
N LEU A 52 9.87 0.37 -0.37
CA LEU A 52 8.81 1.30 -0.01
C LEU A 52 7.41 0.71 -0.28
N LEU A 53 7.20 0.09 -1.44
CA LEU A 53 5.92 -0.54 -1.79
C LEU A 53 5.57 -1.68 -0.82
N GLN A 54 6.54 -2.46 -0.36
CA GLN A 54 6.34 -3.53 0.61
C GLN A 54 5.81 -3.03 1.97
N LEU A 55 6.07 -1.76 2.32
CA LEU A 55 5.50 -1.13 3.53
C LEU A 55 4.05 -0.66 3.33
N HIS A 56 3.50 -0.76 2.13
CA HIS A 56 2.12 -0.37 1.87
C HIS A 56 1.14 -1.38 2.52
N PRO A 57 0.06 -0.94 3.19
CA PRO A 57 -0.91 -1.85 3.82
C PRO A 57 -1.59 -2.82 2.84
N ARG A 58 -1.61 -2.45 1.56
CA ARG A 58 -2.12 -3.28 0.44
C ARG A 58 -0.98 -3.74 -0.48
N ALA A 59 0.21 -3.98 0.06
CA ALA A 59 1.38 -4.36 -0.74
C ALA A 59 1.12 -5.60 -1.60
N THR A 60 0.60 -6.68 -0.99
CA THR A 60 0.28 -7.94 -1.68
C THR A 60 -0.65 -7.72 -2.88
N GLU A 61 -1.73 -6.95 -2.68
CA GLU A 61 -2.69 -6.64 -3.75
C GLU A 61 -2.08 -5.76 -4.84
N LYS A 62 -1.28 -4.75 -4.45
CA LYS A 62 -0.63 -3.88 -5.42
C LYS A 62 0.38 -4.63 -6.26
N ILE A 63 1.23 -5.45 -5.65
CA ILE A 63 2.21 -6.30 -6.36
C ILE A 63 1.49 -7.28 -7.27
N GLY A 64 0.42 -7.94 -6.79
CA GLY A 64 -0.39 -8.86 -7.59
C GLY A 64 0.47 -9.96 -8.23
N VAL A 65 0.45 -10.04 -9.55
CA VAL A 65 1.22 -11.02 -10.35
C VAL A 65 2.73 -10.79 -10.37
N GLY A 66 3.20 -9.65 -9.84
CA GLY A 66 4.61 -9.28 -9.83
C GLY A 66 4.85 -7.89 -10.41
N VAL A 67 6.01 -7.34 -10.10
CA VAL A 67 6.45 -6.02 -10.56
C VAL A 67 7.29 -6.18 -11.82
N ASP A 68 6.94 -5.45 -12.88
CA ASP A 68 7.75 -5.31 -14.09
C ASP A 68 8.73 -4.13 -13.93
N HIS A 69 8.18 -2.91 -13.79
CA HIS A 69 8.96 -1.71 -13.52
C HIS A 69 8.15 -0.64 -12.79
N PHE A 70 8.83 0.44 -12.40
CA PHE A 70 8.21 1.63 -11.82
C PHE A 70 8.43 2.83 -12.72
N SER A 71 7.45 3.74 -12.77
CA SER A 71 7.59 5.05 -13.41
C SER A 71 7.12 6.17 -12.49
N VAL A 72 7.53 7.41 -12.75
CA VAL A 72 7.04 8.59 -12.04
C VAL A 72 5.94 9.26 -12.86
N GLN A 73 4.77 9.46 -12.26
CA GLN A 73 3.63 10.10 -12.90
C GLN A 73 3.17 11.33 -12.14
N SER A 74 2.49 12.25 -12.84
CA SER A 74 1.83 13.39 -12.21
C SER A 74 0.44 13.02 -11.73
N TYR A 75 0.05 13.52 -10.56
CA TYR A 75 -1.31 13.52 -10.05
C TYR A 75 -1.74 14.97 -9.85
N TYR A 76 -2.95 15.30 -10.30
CA TYR A 76 -3.57 16.60 -10.11
C TYR A 76 -4.87 16.41 -9.33
N ASP A 77 -4.99 17.08 -8.19
CA ASP A 77 -6.16 16.98 -7.31
C ASP A 77 -7.16 18.15 -7.48
N GLY A 78 -6.94 19.00 -8.49
CA GLY A 78 -7.70 20.23 -8.71
C GLY A 78 -7.01 21.48 -8.15
N SER A 79 -6.12 21.33 -7.16
CA SER A 79 -5.44 22.46 -6.51
C SER A 79 -3.95 22.48 -6.82
N GLU A 80 -3.28 21.32 -6.79
CA GLU A 80 -1.83 21.22 -6.92
C GLU A 80 -1.42 20.04 -7.82
N LYS A 81 -0.33 20.22 -8.57
CA LYS A 81 0.33 19.13 -9.30
C LYS A 81 1.37 18.48 -8.41
N SER A 82 1.20 17.19 -8.14
CA SER A 82 2.14 16.37 -7.37
C SER A 82 2.67 15.21 -8.21
N LYS A 83 3.82 14.65 -7.82
CA LYS A 83 4.36 13.43 -8.42
C LYS A 83 4.03 12.21 -7.54
N HIS A 84 3.94 11.03 -8.14
CA HIS A 84 3.80 9.75 -7.44
C HIS A 84 4.50 8.63 -8.21
N PHE A 85 4.75 7.51 -7.53
CA PHE A 85 5.23 6.30 -8.18
C PHE A 85 4.07 5.51 -8.77
N TYR A 86 4.28 5.00 -9.96
CA TYR A 86 3.36 4.17 -10.71
C TYR A 86 3.99 2.80 -10.88
N LEU A 87 3.27 1.76 -10.48
CA LEU A 87 3.68 0.38 -10.61
C LEU A 87 3.13 -0.18 -11.92
N HIS A 88 4.00 -0.77 -12.73
CA HIS A 88 3.64 -1.60 -13.87
C HIS A 88 3.88 -3.06 -13.51
N ARG A 89 2.89 -3.91 -13.77
CA ARG A 89 2.93 -5.35 -13.44
C ARG A 89 3.31 -6.18 -14.66
N LEU A 90 3.71 -7.43 -14.40
CA LEU A 90 4.10 -8.39 -15.45
C LEU A 90 2.95 -8.76 -16.41
N ASP A 91 1.68 -8.59 -15.99
CA ASP A 91 0.50 -8.80 -16.86
C ASP A 91 0.14 -7.55 -17.69
N GLY A 92 0.94 -6.49 -17.64
CA GLY A 92 0.69 -5.21 -18.31
C GLY A 92 -0.30 -4.30 -17.60
N SER A 93 -0.93 -4.75 -16.51
CA SER A 93 -1.75 -3.87 -15.66
C SER A 93 -0.88 -2.93 -14.84
N HIS A 94 -1.45 -1.82 -14.38
CA HIS A 94 -0.71 -0.80 -13.63
C HIS A 94 -1.56 -0.16 -12.54
N THR A 95 -0.91 0.38 -11.50
CA THR A 95 -1.58 1.07 -10.40
C THR A 95 -0.67 2.12 -9.77
N ASP A 96 -1.22 3.24 -9.34
CA ASP A 96 -0.49 4.23 -8.54
C ASP A 96 -0.24 3.71 -7.12
N PHE A 97 0.76 4.22 -6.41
CA PHE A 97 0.79 4.08 -4.97
C PHE A 97 1.36 5.31 -4.28
N SER A 98 0.78 5.65 -3.13
CA SER A 98 1.20 6.80 -2.34
C SER A 98 2.26 6.40 -1.33
N TYR A 99 3.45 7.00 -1.46
CA TYR A 99 4.51 6.82 -0.46
C TYR A 99 4.09 7.28 0.95
N ARG A 100 3.17 8.24 1.04
CA ARG A 100 2.60 8.69 2.32
C ARG A 100 1.89 7.56 3.04
N LYS A 101 1.18 6.69 2.31
CA LYS A 101 0.52 5.49 2.88
C LYS A 101 1.55 4.44 3.32
N CYS A 102 2.62 4.27 2.56
CA CYS A 102 3.72 3.36 2.89
C CYS A 102 4.44 3.75 4.19
N LEU A 103 4.59 5.05 4.44
CA LEU A 103 5.26 5.56 5.65
C LEU A 103 4.28 5.83 6.81
N ARG A 104 2.98 5.57 6.64
CA ARG A 104 1.95 5.81 7.66
C ARG A 104 1.92 4.73 8.76
N LEU A 105 2.48 3.55 8.52
CA LEU A 105 2.48 2.42 9.45
C LEU A 105 3.95 2.08 9.79
N GLY A 106 4.42 2.10 11.04
CA GLY A 106 4.03 1.19 12.12
C GLY A 106 2.83 1.56 12.98
N TRP A 107 1.64 1.20 12.53
CA TRP A 107 0.54 0.89 13.43
C TRP A 107 0.23 -0.59 13.20
N GLN A 108 0.77 -1.43 14.06
CA GLN A 108 0.34 -2.81 14.17
C GLN A 108 -0.94 -2.80 15.00
N SER A 109 -2.03 -3.24 14.41
CA SER A 109 -3.07 -3.93 15.16
C SER A 109 -3.21 -5.29 14.52
N ASP A 110 -2.41 -6.22 15.01
CA ASP A 110 -2.84 -7.60 14.98
C ASP A 110 -4.03 -7.71 15.93
N SER A 111 -5.21 -7.95 15.36
CA SER A 111 -6.37 -8.51 16.06
C SER A 111 -7.32 -9.06 14.99
N THR A 112 -7.12 -10.35 14.72
CA THR A 112 -8.12 -11.36 14.35
C THR A 112 -8.99 -11.15 13.10
N ASN A 113 -8.65 -11.88 12.03
CA ASN A 113 -9.67 -12.61 11.28
C ASN A 113 -9.20 -14.03 10.94
N THR A 114 -8.94 -14.80 12.00
CA THR A 114 -8.97 -16.26 11.93
C THR A 114 -10.42 -16.70 12.03
N GLY A 115 -10.92 -17.35 10.98
CA GLY A 115 -12.04 -18.29 11.07
C GLY A 115 -13.44 -17.69 11.12
N ARG A 116 -14.06 -17.52 9.95
CA ARG A 116 -15.46 -17.91 9.77
C ARG A 116 -15.54 -18.96 8.67
N THR A 117 -15.07 -20.16 9.02
CA THR A 117 -15.64 -21.40 8.52
C THR A 117 -17.13 -21.43 8.89
N GLY A 118 -17.94 -21.96 7.98
CA GLY A 118 -19.40 -21.78 7.98
C GLY A 118 -20.13 -22.44 9.14
N LEU A 119 -21.45 -22.29 9.13
CA LEU A 119 -22.48 -23.27 9.49
C LEU A 119 -23.87 -22.61 9.28
N ASP A 120 -24.76 -23.41 8.69
CA ASP A 120 -26.23 -23.39 8.79
C ASP A 120 -27.01 -22.17 8.24
N GLY A 121 -27.82 -22.30 7.19
CA GLY A 121 -28.77 -23.37 6.95
C GLY A 121 -30.06 -23.12 7.72
N GLN A 122 -30.98 -22.33 7.15
CA GLN A 122 -32.43 -22.59 7.26
C GLN A 122 -33.26 -21.72 6.32
N ARG A 123 -34.02 -22.43 5.47
CA ARG A 123 -35.18 -21.93 4.72
C ARG A 123 -36.28 -21.57 5.72
N ARG A 124 -37.07 -20.54 5.40
CA ARG A 124 -38.53 -20.63 5.52
C ARG A 124 -39.22 -19.66 4.59
N ILE A 125 -39.67 -20.23 3.48
CA ILE A 125 -40.92 -19.88 2.83
C ILE A 125 -42.06 -20.03 3.85
N THR A 126 -42.96 -19.06 3.98
CA THR A 126 -44.38 -19.28 4.30
C THR A 126 -45.23 -18.04 4.01
N ARG A 127 -46.22 -18.23 3.11
CA ARG A 127 -47.64 -17.78 3.14
C ARG A 127 -47.89 -16.25 3.14
N GLY A 128 -48.70 -15.65 2.26
CA GLY A 128 -49.87 -16.17 1.56
C GLY A 128 -51.12 -16.11 2.45
N LEU A 129 -51.73 -14.92 2.58
CA LEU A 129 -53.11 -14.62 3.02
C LEU A 129 -53.30 -13.10 2.80
N GLY A 130 -54.28 -12.51 2.10
CA GLY A 130 -55.60 -12.97 1.69
C GLY A 130 -56.67 -12.54 2.71
N ALA A 131 -57.26 -11.34 2.56
CA ALA A 131 -58.62 -10.92 3.00
C ALA A 131 -58.71 -9.37 2.98
N ALA A 132 -59.58 -8.75 2.15
CA ALA A 132 -60.95 -8.32 2.46
C ALA A 132 -61.00 -7.23 3.55
N GLY A 133 -61.64 -6.07 3.42
CA GLY A 133 -62.63 -5.55 2.48
C GLY A 133 -63.47 -4.53 3.27
N ARG A 134 -63.81 -3.39 2.65
CA ARG A 134 -65.03 -2.57 2.79
C ARG A 134 -64.79 -1.19 2.21
#